data_AF-A0A257W9L8-F1
#
_entry.id   AF-A0A257W9L8-F1
#
_cell.length_a   1.000
_cell.length_b   1.000
_cell.length_c   1.000
_cell.angle_alpha   90.00
_cell.angle_beta   90.00
_cell.angle_gamma   90.00
#
_symmetry.space_group_name_H-M   'P 1'
#
loop_
_entity.id
_entity.type
_entity.pdbx_description
1 polymer ?
#
loop_
_entity_poly.entity_id
_entity_poly.type
_entity_poly.pdbx_seq_one_letter_code
_entity_poly.pdbx_strand_id
1 'polypeptide(L)'
;MLVSSGEEKKSEKAAEKRLPKSFYTNKIKQLVTFLYPDAQKSLFNDPRLQQLLQQDSDIRIWSDGSVDLKGKYARNDLPDGLNLGLMTKGNYKATTIDFEQGRIISTTRHWINDSLAPIMKKMYSRPMNTALLQKIPAGNTLMVMNFSMDMAGMEQFLTQSGVSKLMKKELQESNLKFEDFQEALQGDVMMAAVLPESYPDQDEESTETSRNPLTDIQLFLAATVKDEKKMKKLVDTIQYKIETAKKRKDSIRAAQIESWEMPDSPAVWSDEAMVDSSYVEDEMIEEDSISYLSDTTAMENEEIDLDEMSSPPPPKEVFKPVIDISDGLFVMTFSEKSLKAFKDNKSNPEMKAFADLYGKKPMVFTLDMKTLMGFLKPLLGSKLSSREDDNPMAILDIFDKLIISGGGFKNGAIESETEIRLSDSSLNSLETTINLIDMVVEGIRQMKDRQSVTLMRIEEGEKVAEPPPPPPPMESPSGVAVLLPPQPAFIGGEKAWEKYLKKNLNNRVPYDNKAPEGTYEVRVEFIVKEDGTGVDFIALTNHGYGMEEEALRLLSGVNKWKPAVEDGMPVESVYIRTIKFVVED
;
A
#
# COMPACT_ATOMS: atom_id res chain seq x y z
N MET A 1 -4.15 10.35 -18.94
CA MET A 1 -2.74 9.97 -19.13
C MET A 1 -2.45 10.03 -20.63
N LEU A 2 -1.37 10.71 -21.04
CA LEU A 2 -1.05 10.91 -22.46
C LEU A 2 0.24 10.15 -22.79
N VAL A 3 0.16 8.83 -23.01
CA VAL A 3 1.33 8.01 -23.35
C VAL A 3 1.67 8.20 -24.82
N SER A 4 2.91 8.55 -25.10
CA SER A 4 3.46 8.57 -26.45
C SER A 4 4.76 7.80 -26.43
N SER A 5 4.85 6.68 -27.14
CA SER A 5 6.08 5.92 -27.26
C SER A 5 7.06 6.62 -28.20
N GLY A 6 8.27 6.84 -27.71
CA GLY A 6 9.47 6.96 -28.53
C GLY A 6 10.11 5.59 -28.67
N GLU A 7 10.54 5.22 -29.88
CA GLU A 7 11.49 4.12 -30.03
C GLU A 7 12.86 4.61 -29.57
N GLU A 8 13.52 3.80 -28.74
CA GLU A 8 14.83 4.06 -28.14
C GLU A 8 15.85 4.49 -29.21
N LYS A 9 16.84 5.30 -28.82
CA LYS A 9 18.01 5.62 -29.65
C LYS A 9 18.82 4.34 -29.91
N LYS A 10 18.41 3.57 -30.93
CA LYS A 10 19.25 2.52 -31.51
C LYS A 10 20.62 3.11 -31.86
N SER A 11 21.67 2.30 -31.66
CA SER A 11 23.01 2.54 -32.17
C SER A 11 23.00 3.19 -33.56
N GLU A 12 24.00 4.02 -33.85
CA GLU A 12 24.15 4.88 -35.06
C GLU A 12 23.86 4.26 -36.43
N LYS A 13 23.61 2.95 -36.53
CA LYS A 13 23.32 2.23 -37.78
C LYS A 13 21.84 2.03 -38.11
N ALA A 14 20.88 2.42 -37.27
CA ALA A 14 19.45 2.32 -37.58
C ALA A 14 18.75 3.69 -37.61
N ALA A 15 19.36 4.67 -38.26
CA ALA A 15 18.70 5.93 -38.61
C ALA A 15 17.72 5.74 -39.79
N GLU A 16 16.78 4.81 -39.69
CA GLU A 16 15.64 4.78 -40.61
C GLU A 16 14.61 5.83 -40.17
N LYS A 17 14.29 6.73 -41.11
CA LYS A 17 13.33 7.85 -41.07
C LYS A 17 12.44 7.92 -39.81
N ARG A 18 12.97 8.49 -38.73
CA ARG A 18 12.14 8.98 -37.61
C ARG A 18 11.15 10.00 -38.16
N LEU A 19 9.85 9.72 -38.02
CA LEU A 19 8.80 10.67 -38.38
C LEU A 19 8.98 11.95 -37.55
N PRO A 20 8.70 13.14 -38.11
CA PRO A 20 8.89 14.39 -37.38
C PRO A 20 8.01 14.41 -36.12
N LYS A 21 8.51 14.99 -35.02
CA LYS A 21 7.79 15.06 -33.72
C LYS A 21 6.36 15.56 -33.84
N SER A 22 6.11 16.47 -34.77
CA SER A 22 4.77 16.99 -35.09
C SER A 22 3.78 15.88 -35.51
N PHE A 23 4.23 14.81 -36.16
CA PHE A 23 3.39 13.69 -36.58
C PHE A 23 2.80 12.96 -35.38
N TYR A 24 3.64 12.54 -34.43
CA TYR A 24 3.20 11.83 -33.21
C TYR A 24 2.32 12.73 -32.34
N THR A 25 2.71 13.99 -32.14
CA THR A 25 1.90 14.98 -31.41
C THR A 25 0.52 15.17 -32.05
N ASN A 26 0.42 15.19 -33.37
CA ASN A 26 -0.86 15.29 -34.08
C ASN A 26 -1.71 14.02 -33.93
N LYS A 27 -1.10 12.82 -33.97
CA LYS A 27 -1.82 11.56 -33.72
C LYS A 27 -2.36 11.45 -32.30
N ILE A 28 -1.59 11.89 -31.31
CA ILE A 28 -2.02 11.94 -29.90
C ILE A 28 -3.18 12.92 -29.72
N LYS A 29 -3.09 14.11 -30.32
CA LYS A 29 -4.18 15.09 -30.34
C LYS A 29 -5.46 14.49 -30.96
N GLN A 30 -5.33 13.74 -32.05
CA GLN A 30 -6.46 13.06 -32.69
C GLN A 30 -7.07 11.98 -31.76
N LEU A 31 -6.25 11.11 -31.17
CA LEU A 31 -6.72 10.04 -30.28
C LEU A 31 -7.42 10.60 -29.03
N VAL A 32 -6.83 11.61 -28.39
CA VAL A 32 -7.47 12.23 -27.21
C VAL A 32 -8.72 13.02 -27.58
N THR A 33 -8.74 13.69 -28.73
CA THR A 33 -9.98 14.33 -29.23
C THR A 33 -11.08 13.30 -29.45
N PHE A 34 -10.72 12.12 -29.96
CA PHE A 34 -11.66 11.03 -30.19
C PHE A 34 -12.19 10.45 -28.88
N LEU A 35 -11.31 10.15 -27.91
CA LEU A 35 -11.69 9.57 -26.62
C LEU A 35 -12.35 10.57 -25.67
N TYR A 36 -11.98 11.85 -25.76
CA TYR A 36 -12.43 12.92 -24.87
C TYR A 36 -12.70 14.22 -25.65
N PRO A 37 -13.84 14.32 -26.36
CA PRO A 37 -14.17 15.47 -27.22
C PRO A 37 -14.14 16.82 -26.49
N ASP A 38 -14.50 16.83 -25.20
CA ASP A 38 -14.50 18.04 -24.37
C ASP A 38 -13.09 18.45 -23.88
N ALA A 39 -12.09 17.55 -23.94
CA ALA A 39 -10.72 17.84 -23.50
C ALA A 39 -10.03 18.90 -24.38
N GLN A 40 -10.56 19.18 -25.58
CA GLN A 40 -10.03 20.20 -26.48
C GLN A 40 -10.07 21.61 -25.88
N LYS A 41 -11.07 21.93 -25.03
CA LYS A 41 -11.30 23.32 -24.59
C LYS A 41 -10.26 23.83 -23.58
N SER A 42 -9.53 22.95 -22.88
CA SER A 42 -8.58 23.34 -21.84
C SER A 42 -7.23 22.63 -21.88
N LEU A 43 -7.18 21.33 -22.17
CA LEU A 43 -5.98 20.50 -21.96
C LEU A 43 -4.82 20.91 -22.88
N PHE A 44 -5.06 20.98 -24.19
CA PHE A 44 -4.02 21.32 -25.17
C PHE A 44 -3.65 22.80 -25.19
N ASN A 45 -4.38 23.68 -24.50
CA ASN A 45 -4.01 25.08 -24.36
C ASN A 45 -3.06 25.33 -23.18
N ASP A 46 -2.84 24.33 -22.32
CA ASP A 46 -1.93 24.47 -21.19
C ASP A 46 -0.46 24.56 -21.68
N PRO A 47 0.26 25.67 -21.39
CA PRO A 47 1.64 25.85 -21.83
C PRO A 47 2.58 24.80 -21.24
N ARG A 48 2.27 24.23 -20.07
CA ARG A 48 3.08 23.18 -19.43
C ARG A 48 2.96 21.86 -20.17
N LEU A 49 1.76 21.51 -20.64
CA LEU A 49 1.57 20.34 -21.49
C LEU A 49 2.27 20.54 -22.84
N GLN A 50 2.17 21.73 -23.44
CA GLN A 50 2.89 22.03 -24.67
C GLN A 50 4.41 21.90 -24.50
N GLN A 51 4.95 22.35 -23.36
CA GLN A 51 6.36 22.15 -23.02
C GLN A 51 6.71 20.65 -22.92
N LEU A 52 5.90 19.85 -22.23
CA LEU A 52 6.10 18.39 -22.12
C LEU A 52 6.09 17.72 -23.50
N LEU A 53 5.14 18.07 -24.37
CA LEU A 53 5.02 17.49 -25.72
C LEU A 53 6.21 17.81 -26.63
N GLN A 54 7.03 18.83 -26.30
CA GLN A 54 8.25 19.16 -27.03
C GLN A 54 9.48 18.39 -26.54
N GLN A 55 9.43 17.79 -25.34
CA GLN A 55 10.56 17.07 -24.76
C GLN A 55 10.88 15.80 -25.56
N ASP A 56 12.17 15.56 -25.78
CA ASP A 56 12.69 14.38 -26.43
C ASP A 56 12.78 13.22 -25.43
N SER A 57 11.64 12.59 -25.16
CA SER A 57 11.57 11.45 -24.24
C SER A 57 10.73 10.29 -24.77
N ASP A 58 11.04 9.08 -24.28
CA ASP A 58 10.41 7.84 -24.73
C ASP A 58 8.97 7.70 -24.23
N ILE A 59 8.69 8.15 -23.02
CA ILE A 59 7.33 8.27 -22.49
C ILE A 59 7.15 9.65 -21.87
N ARG A 60 5.97 10.22 -22.09
CA ARG A 60 5.51 11.45 -21.44
C ARG A 60 4.22 11.13 -20.69
N ILE A 61 4.07 11.68 -19.50
CA ILE A 61 2.89 11.50 -18.65
C ILE A 61 2.49 12.88 -18.17
N TRP A 62 1.23 13.23 -18.41
CA TRP A 62 0.62 14.44 -17.91
C TRP A 62 -0.53 14.10 -16.96
N SER A 63 -0.58 14.82 -15.84
CA SER A 63 -1.68 14.84 -14.89
C SER A 63 -1.94 16.29 -14.48
N ASP A 64 -3.20 16.70 -14.47
CA ASP A 64 -3.65 18.04 -14.10
C ASP A 64 -4.15 18.12 -12.66
N GLY A 65 -3.81 17.12 -11.82
CA GLY A 65 -4.22 17.05 -10.43
C GLY A 65 -5.73 16.89 -10.22
N SER A 66 -6.51 16.77 -11.29
CA SER A 66 -7.97 16.60 -11.27
C SER A 66 -8.42 15.20 -10.82
N VAL A 67 -7.50 14.38 -10.32
CA VAL A 67 -7.88 13.15 -9.64
C VAL A 67 -8.73 13.56 -8.44
N ASP A 68 -10.03 13.42 -8.61
CA ASP A 68 -10.98 13.54 -7.52
C ASP A 68 -10.71 12.37 -6.57
N LEU A 69 -9.78 12.59 -5.63
CA LEU A 69 -9.48 11.64 -4.57
C LEU A 69 -10.75 11.39 -3.74
N LYS A 70 -11.74 12.30 -3.76
CA LYS A 70 -13.05 12.01 -3.17
C LYS A 70 -13.79 10.98 -4.02
N GLY A 71 -13.86 11.08 -5.33
CA GLY A 71 -14.55 10.06 -6.15
C GLY A 71 -13.99 8.63 -6.04
N LYS A 72 -12.67 8.46 -5.85
CA LYS A 72 -12.02 7.13 -5.71
C LYS A 72 -11.82 6.63 -4.28
N TYR A 73 -11.80 7.53 -3.29
CA TYR A 73 -11.57 7.20 -1.87
C TYR A 73 -12.66 7.75 -0.94
N ALA A 74 -13.79 8.28 -1.45
CA ALA A 74 -14.99 8.54 -0.64
C ALA A 74 -15.72 7.24 -0.37
N ARG A 75 -15.04 6.36 0.37
CA ARG A 75 -15.67 5.72 1.52
C ARG A 75 -15.29 6.58 2.72
N ASN A 76 -16.11 6.60 3.76
CA ASN A 76 -16.06 7.55 4.87
C ASN A 76 -14.82 7.44 5.80
N ASP A 77 -13.63 7.12 5.27
CA ASP A 77 -12.44 6.72 6.03
C ASP A 77 -11.31 7.78 6.03
N LEU A 78 -11.49 8.91 5.35
CA LEU A 78 -10.50 9.98 5.39
C LEU A 78 -10.61 10.76 6.70
N PRO A 79 -9.53 10.86 7.49
CA PRO A 79 -9.57 11.55 8.77
C PRO A 79 -10.05 13.00 8.62
N ASP A 80 -11.00 13.38 9.48
CA ASP A 80 -11.56 14.72 9.50
C ASP A 80 -10.45 15.78 9.65
N GLY A 81 -10.55 16.80 8.81
CA GLY A 81 -9.65 17.97 8.86
C GLY A 81 -8.46 17.93 7.90
N LEU A 82 -8.24 16.84 7.16
CA LEU A 82 -7.24 16.79 6.09
C LEU A 82 -7.66 17.61 4.86
N ASN A 83 -6.77 18.48 4.38
CA ASN A 83 -7.01 19.34 3.22
C ASN A 83 -6.47 18.72 1.94
N LEU A 84 -7.17 17.71 1.40
CA LEU A 84 -6.78 17.07 0.14
C LEU A 84 -6.79 18.06 -1.04
N GLY A 85 -7.67 19.06 -1.01
CA GLY A 85 -7.72 20.10 -2.04
C GLY A 85 -6.41 20.88 -2.17
N LEU A 86 -5.69 21.10 -1.06
CA LEU A 86 -4.35 21.70 -1.07
C LEU A 86 -3.34 20.83 -1.84
N MET A 87 -3.51 19.50 -1.79
CA MET A 87 -2.59 18.51 -2.38
C MET A 87 -2.97 18.09 -3.80
N THR A 88 -4.20 18.35 -4.24
CA THR A 88 -4.67 17.96 -5.58
C THR A 88 -5.05 19.13 -6.47
N LYS A 89 -5.85 20.08 -5.96
CA LYS A 89 -6.46 21.13 -6.78
C LYS A 89 -5.42 22.15 -7.24
N GLY A 90 -5.38 22.40 -8.54
CA GLY A 90 -4.46 23.35 -9.14
C GLY A 90 -2.99 22.90 -9.13
N ASN A 91 -2.73 21.65 -8.77
CA ASN A 91 -1.42 21.03 -8.91
C ASN A 91 -1.35 20.29 -10.25
N TYR A 92 -0.20 20.35 -10.92
CA TYR A 92 -0.02 19.72 -12.22
C TYR A 92 1.29 18.93 -12.20
N LYS A 93 1.31 17.78 -12.84
CA LYS A 93 2.47 16.90 -12.89
C LYS A 93 2.78 16.53 -14.33
N ALA A 94 4.01 16.78 -14.74
CA ALA A 94 4.60 16.24 -15.95
C ALA A 94 5.70 15.25 -15.55
N THR A 95 5.66 14.05 -16.10
CA THR A 95 6.72 13.06 -15.94
C THR A 95 7.19 12.63 -17.32
N THR A 96 8.51 12.62 -17.53
CA THR A 96 9.14 11.92 -18.66
C THR A 96 9.76 10.63 -18.15
N ILE A 97 9.76 9.60 -18.97
CA ILE A 97 10.51 8.36 -18.72
C ILE A 97 11.32 8.08 -19.97
N ASP A 98 12.61 7.83 -19.76
CA ASP A 98 13.59 7.53 -20.78
C ASP A 98 14.22 6.17 -20.47
N PHE A 99 14.25 5.31 -21.48
CA PHE A 99 14.88 4.00 -21.38
C PHE A 99 16.27 4.13 -21.99
N GLU A 100 17.27 3.90 -21.16
CA GLU A 100 18.65 3.80 -21.58
C GLU A 100 19.13 2.36 -21.39
N GLN A 101 20.25 2.01 -22.00
CA GLN A 101 20.85 0.69 -21.80
C GLN A 101 21.15 0.48 -20.30
N GLY A 102 20.55 -0.55 -19.71
CA GLY A 102 20.70 -0.89 -18.29
C GLY A 102 20.06 0.06 -17.28
N ARG A 103 19.36 1.12 -17.71
CA ARG A 103 18.78 2.15 -16.82
C ARG A 103 17.45 2.69 -17.30
N ILE A 104 16.58 3.02 -16.35
CA ILE A 104 15.33 3.73 -16.59
C ILE A 104 15.39 5.04 -15.80
N ILE A 105 15.25 6.17 -16.50
CA ILE A 105 15.33 7.49 -15.90
C ILE A 105 13.97 8.16 -16.02
N SER A 106 13.40 8.57 -14.89
CA SER A 106 12.12 9.27 -14.83
C SER A 106 12.33 10.66 -14.24
N THR A 107 12.03 11.71 -15.01
CA THR A 107 12.07 13.08 -14.53
C THR A 107 10.66 13.59 -14.30
N THR A 108 10.39 14.09 -13.11
CA THR A 108 9.10 14.63 -12.72
C THR A 108 9.22 16.12 -12.40
N ARG A 109 8.32 16.92 -12.98
CA ARG A 109 8.05 18.30 -12.60
C ARG A 109 6.64 18.41 -12.05
N HIS A 110 6.53 18.85 -10.80
CA HIS A 110 5.27 19.01 -10.10
C HIS A 110 5.03 20.50 -9.82
N TRP A 111 4.18 21.13 -10.63
CA TRP A 111 3.71 22.49 -10.37
C TRP A 111 2.73 22.49 -9.22
N ILE A 112 3.04 23.31 -8.23
CA ILE A 112 2.29 23.40 -6.99
C ILE A 112 1.41 24.65 -7.06
N ASN A 113 0.17 24.56 -6.56
CA ASN A 113 -0.77 25.66 -6.50
C ASN A 113 -0.24 26.84 -5.66
N ASP A 114 -0.81 28.02 -5.88
CA ASP A 114 -0.31 29.27 -5.27
C ASP A 114 -0.35 29.27 -3.73
N SER A 115 -1.25 28.48 -3.12
CA SER A 115 -1.34 28.34 -1.67
C SER A 115 -0.18 27.54 -1.10
N LEU A 116 0.18 26.43 -1.75
CA LEU A 116 1.20 25.50 -1.26
C LEU A 116 2.61 25.86 -1.75
N ALA A 117 2.73 26.52 -2.91
CA ALA A 117 4.00 26.96 -3.50
C ALA A 117 4.95 27.71 -2.53
N PRO A 118 4.53 28.74 -1.78
CA PRO A 118 5.41 29.45 -0.85
C PRO A 118 5.88 28.56 0.31
N ILE A 119 5.03 27.63 0.77
CA ILE A 119 5.36 26.68 1.83
C ILE A 119 6.42 25.69 1.34
N MET A 120 6.22 25.09 0.16
CA MET A 120 7.18 24.14 -0.42
C MET A 120 8.52 24.81 -0.72
N LYS A 121 8.51 26.05 -1.21
CA LYS A 121 9.71 26.85 -1.43
C LYS A 121 10.48 27.10 -0.13
N LYS A 122 9.77 27.36 0.97
CA LYS A 122 10.38 27.55 2.29
C LYS A 122 10.93 26.23 2.83
N MET A 123 10.12 25.18 2.79
CA MET A 123 10.45 23.84 3.30
C MET A 123 11.71 23.26 2.64
N TYR A 124 11.85 23.39 1.32
CA TYR A 124 13.01 22.89 0.57
C TYR A 124 13.93 24.01 0.06
N SER A 125 14.19 25.00 0.92
CA SER A 125 14.96 26.20 0.57
C SER A 125 16.47 25.99 0.49
N ARG A 126 16.99 24.86 0.97
CA ARG A 126 18.42 24.56 1.03
C ARG A 126 18.73 23.13 0.56
N PRO A 127 19.95 22.88 0.05
CA PRO A 127 20.41 21.52 -0.25
C PRO A 127 20.51 20.67 1.03
N MET A 128 20.53 19.35 0.86
CA MET A 128 20.70 18.41 1.96
C MET A 128 22.04 18.61 2.66
N ASN A 129 22.10 18.31 3.96
CA ASN A 129 23.36 18.24 4.69
C ASN A 129 24.08 16.92 4.37
N THR A 130 25.21 17.01 3.68
CA THR A 130 25.99 15.83 3.27
C THR A 130 26.97 15.33 4.34
N ALA A 131 27.16 16.07 5.44
CA ALA A 131 28.04 15.63 6.52
C ALA A 131 27.50 14.37 7.22
N LEU A 132 26.17 14.23 7.33
CA LEU A 132 25.53 13.04 7.89
C LEU A 132 25.78 11.79 7.04
N LEU A 133 25.88 11.93 5.71
CA LEU A 133 26.19 10.81 4.82
C LEU A 133 27.59 10.25 5.08
N GLN A 134 28.56 11.12 5.38
CA GLN A 134 29.94 10.70 5.64
C GLN A 134 30.12 9.98 6.97
N LYS A 135 29.12 10.04 7.86
CA LYS A 135 29.09 9.33 9.15
C LYS A 135 28.62 7.88 9.02
N ILE A 136 27.99 7.51 7.90
CA ILE A 136 27.54 6.13 7.65
C ILE A 136 28.76 5.20 7.68
N PRO A 137 28.81 4.19 8.58
CA PRO A 137 29.94 3.27 8.70
C PRO A 137 30.30 2.55 7.38
N ALA A 138 31.51 2.02 7.31
CA ALA A 138 31.89 1.13 6.21
C ALA A 138 31.03 -0.15 6.23
N GLY A 139 30.69 -0.67 5.06
CA GLY A 139 29.71 -1.73 4.88
C GLY A 139 28.97 -1.58 3.55
N ASN A 140 28.20 -2.61 3.20
CA ASN A 140 27.29 -2.54 2.07
C ASN A 140 26.08 -1.69 2.47
N THR A 141 26.00 -0.48 1.91
CA THR A 141 24.91 0.44 2.21
C THR A 141 23.65 0.02 1.45
N LEU A 142 22.69 -0.55 2.17
CA LEU A 142 21.44 -1.06 1.60
C LEU A 142 20.44 0.05 1.28
N MET A 143 20.33 1.03 2.18
CA MET A 143 19.37 2.12 2.04
C MET A 143 20.00 3.39 2.59
N VAL A 144 19.78 4.50 1.90
CA VAL A 144 20.00 5.84 2.46
C VAL A 144 18.82 6.73 2.11
N MET A 145 18.26 7.39 3.11
CA MET A 145 17.40 8.55 2.92
C MET A 145 18.09 9.73 3.60
N ASN A 146 18.35 10.81 2.87
CA ASN A 146 18.93 12.01 3.43
C ASN A 146 18.20 13.24 2.90
N PHE A 147 17.72 14.08 3.80
CA PHE A 147 16.99 15.28 3.42
C PHE A 147 17.22 16.40 4.42
N SER A 148 17.09 17.63 3.90
CA SER A 148 17.04 18.84 4.71
C SER A 148 15.74 19.56 4.48
N MET A 149 15.10 19.97 5.57
CA MET A 149 13.89 20.77 5.55
C MET A 149 14.00 21.97 6.48
N ASP A 150 13.31 23.05 6.13
CA ASP A 150 13.05 24.15 7.04
C ASP A 150 11.91 23.78 7.99
N MET A 151 12.19 23.77 9.29
CA MET A 151 11.23 23.33 10.31
C MET A 151 10.00 24.27 10.40
N ALA A 152 10.15 25.55 10.06
CA ALA A 152 9.01 26.48 10.03
C ALA A 152 8.19 26.34 8.73
N GLY A 153 8.81 25.91 7.63
CA GLY A 153 8.11 25.48 6.43
C GLY A 153 7.30 24.20 6.67
N MET A 154 7.90 23.22 7.37
CA MET A 154 7.23 21.97 7.74
C MET A 154 6.01 22.22 8.65
N GLU A 155 6.13 23.10 9.66
CA GLU A 155 5.00 23.49 10.50
C GLU A 155 3.83 24.06 9.69
N GLN A 156 4.14 25.00 8.78
CA GLN A 156 3.15 25.63 7.91
C GLN A 156 2.49 24.60 7.00
N PHE A 157 3.28 23.65 6.48
CA PHE A 157 2.77 22.54 5.69
C PHE A 157 1.82 21.66 6.51
N LEU A 158 2.23 21.19 7.69
CA LEU A 158 1.40 20.36 8.56
C LEU A 158 0.10 21.07 8.96
N THR A 159 0.18 22.37 9.22
CA THR A 159 -0.97 23.18 9.59
C THR A 159 -1.96 23.35 8.44
N GLN A 160 -1.49 23.72 7.25
CA GLN A 160 -2.37 23.98 6.11
C GLN A 160 -2.89 22.71 5.44
N SER A 161 -2.10 21.63 5.46
CA SER A 161 -2.54 20.31 5.02
C SER A 161 -3.56 19.68 5.96
N GLY A 162 -3.68 20.17 7.19
CA GLY A 162 -4.56 19.61 8.21
C GLY A 162 -3.98 18.43 8.97
N VAL A 163 -2.78 17.96 8.61
CA VAL A 163 -2.07 16.87 9.31
C VAL A 163 -1.80 17.23 10.77
N SER A 164 -1.59 18.52 11.09
CA SER A 164 -1.41 18.95 12.48
C SER A 164 -2.61 18.64 13.37
N LYS A 165 -3.83 18.59 12.82
CA LYS A 165 -5.04 18.21 13.56
C LYS A 165 -5.01 16.74 13.96
N LEU A 166 -4.47 15.89 13.08
CA LEU A 166 -4.37 14.45 13.28
C LEU A 166 -3.35 14.07 14.36
N MET A 167 -2.37 14.94 14.62
CA MET A 167 -1.35 14.72 15.65
C MET A 167 -1.61 15.52 16.92
N LYS A 168 -2.64 16.38 16.92
CA LYS A 168 -2.86 17.36 17.98
C LYS A 168 -3.14 16.66 19.31
N LYS A 169 -3.97 15.62 19.30
CA LYS A 169 -4.32 14.83 20.49
C LYS A 169 -3.07 14.18 21.08
N GLU A 170 -2.30 13.50 20.26
CA GLU A 170 -1.09 12.77 20.65
C GLU A 170 -0.04 13.74 21.21
N LEU A 171 0.17 14.89 20.57
CA LEU A 171 1.07 15.92 21.05
C LEU A 171 0.59 16.49 22.40
N GLN A 172 -0.70 16.84 22.52
CA GLN A 172 -1.29 17.37 23.75
C GLN A 172 -1.21 16.38 24.93
N GLU A 173 -1.58 15.13 24.71
CA GLU A 173 -1.46 14.06 25.71
C GLU A 173 0.01 13.82 26.10
N SER A 174 0.95 14.16 25.23
CA SER A 174 2.39 14.06 25.50
C SER A 174 2.95 15.32 26.15
N ASN A 175 2.13 16.35 26.34
CA ASN A 175 2.57 17.70 26.71
C ASN A 175 3.69 18.21 25.80
N LEU A 176 3.62 17.85 24.51
CA LEU A 176 4.51 18.29 23.45
C LEU A 176 3.75 19.22 22.51
N LYS A 177 4.49 20.10 21.84
CA LYS A 177 4.01 20.93 20.74
C LYS A 177 5.02 20.86 19.59
N PHE A 178 4.60 21.29 18.40
CA PHE A 178 5.50 21.25 17.24
C PHE A 178 6.72 22.17 17.43
N GLU A 179 6.53 23.28 18.14
CA GLU A 179 7.57 24.23 18.50
C GLU A 179 8.71 23.58 19.29
N ASP A 180 8.43 22.57 20.13
CA ASP A 180 9.47 21.83 20.85
C ASP A 180 10.44 21.14 19.86
N PHE A 181 9.92 20.61 18.75
CA PHE A 181 10.73 20.01 17.68
C PHE A 181 11.52 21.07 16.91
N GLN A 182 10.93 22.23 16.63
CA GLN A 182 11.60 23.34 15.94
C GLN A 182 12.73 23.94 16.78
N GLU A 183 12.57 23.95 18.11
CA GLU A 183 13.58 24.42 19.03
C GLU A 183 14.70 23.39 19.23
N ALA A 184 14.39 22.10 19.12
CA ALA A 184 15.35 21.01 19.27
C ALA A 184 16.12 20.67 18.00
N LEU A 185 15.51 20.75 16.80
CA LEU A 185 16.08 20.25 15.55
C LEU A 185 16.47 21.37 14.58
N GLN A 186 17.54 21.16 13.80
CA GLN A 186 17.88 22.05 12.68
C GLN A 186 17.18 21.67 11.36
N GLY A 187 16.62 20.46 11.29
CA GLY A 187 15.88 19.97 10.13
C GLY A 187 16.70 19.17 9.10
N ASP A 188 17.93 18.75 9.42
CA ASP A 188 18.63 17.70 8.65
C ASP A 188 18.35 16.34 9.26
N VAL A 189 17.98 15.37 8.42
CA VAL A 189 17.69 14.00 8.83
C VAL A 189 18.30 13.02 7.84
N MET A 190 18.93 11.98 8.38
CA MET A 190 19.47 10.86 7.64
C MET A 190 18.95 9.55 8.23
N MET A 191 18.49 8.65 7.37
CA MET A 191 18.22 7.26 7.70
C MET A 191 19.09 6.36 6.84
N ALA A 192 19.76 5.38 7.44
CA ALA A 192 20.56 4.42 6.71
C ALA A 192 20.37 2.99 7.21
N ALA A 193 20.47 2.05 6.29
CA ALA A 193 20.59 0.63 6.56
C ALA A 193 21.91 0.13 5.97
N VAL A 194 22.75 -0.49 6.79
CA VAL A 194 24.10 -0.95 6.40
C VAL A 194 24.28 -2.40 6.81
N LEU A 195 24.72 -3.25 5.87
CA LEU A 195 25.25 -4.57 6.17
C LEU A 195 26.76 -4.45 6.40
N PRO A 196 27.30 -4.81 7.57
CA PRO A 196 28.72 -4.71 7.82
C PRO A 196 29.52 -5.71 6.97
N GLU A 197 30.74 -5.36 6.55
CA GLU A 197 31.63 -6.24 5.75
C GLU A 197 32.09 -7.50 6.51
N SER A 198 32.23 -7.37 7.83
CA SER A 198 32.52 -8.48 8.73
C SER A 198 31.56 -8.40 9.92
N TYR A 199 31.05 -9.56 10.30
CA TYR A 199 30.28 -9.67 11.53
C TYR A 199 31.19 -9.35 12.72
N PRO A 200 30.73 -8.58 13.72
CA PRO A 200 31.35 -8.60 15.03
C PRO A 200 31.56 -10.06 15.44
N ASP A 201 32.79 -10.47 15.72
CA ASP A 201 33.05 -11.75 16.38
C ASP A 201 32.08 -11.85 17.57
N GLN A 202 31.17 -12.83 17.51
CA GLN A 202 30.50 -13.31 18.70
C GLN A 202 31.41 -14.38 19.30
N ASP A 203 31.44 -14.42 20.62
CA ASP A 203 32.18 -15.42 21.39
C ASP A 203 32.00 -16.82 20.77
N GLU A 204 33.11 -17.56 20.61
CA GLU A 204 33.24 -18.83 19.88
C GLU A 204 32.29 -19.97 20.34
N GLU A 205 31.34 -19.71 21.23
CA GLU A 205 30.40 -20.69 21.80
C GLU A 205 28.98 -20.66 21.20
N SER A 206 28.61 -19.70 20.33
CA SER A 206 27.29 -19.75 19.69
C SER A 206 27.29 -20.68 18.47
N THR A 207 26.83 -21.91 18.67
CA THR A 207 26.63 -22.91 17.62
C THR A 207 25.81 -22.33 16.45
N GLU A 208 26.26 -22.59 15.22
CA GLU A 208 25.83 -22.04 13.91
C GLU A 208 24.32 -22.11 13.55
N THR A 209 23.43 -22.56 14.43
CA THR A 209 22.05 -22.95 14.07
C THR A 209 20.96 -21.89 14.27
N SER A 210 21.25 -20.65 14.70
CA SER A 210 20.22 -19.59 14.69
C SER A 210 20.74 -18.17 14.42
N ARG A 211 21.35 -17.94 13.24
CA ARG A 211 21.48 -16.55 12.76
C ARG A 211 20.09 -15.96 12.54
N ASN A 212 19.76 -14.85 13.20
CA ASN A 212 18.63 -14.00 12.83
C ASN A 212 19.15 -12.85 11.96
N PRO A 213 19.21 -13.01 10.63
CA PRO A 213 19.77 -11.98 9.75
C PRO A 213 19.05 -10.61 9.84
N LEU A 214 17.80 -10.52 10.32
CA LEU A 214 17.22 -9.19 10.56
C LEU A 214 17.93 -8.40 11.67
N THR A 215 18.70 -9.05 12.55
CA THR A 215 19.53 -8.38 13.58
C THR A 215 20.90 -7.92 13.06
N ASP A 216 21.27 -8.33 11.85
CA ASP A 216 22.58 -8.05 11.25
C ASP A 216 22.63 -6.71 10.51
N ILE A 217 21.45 -6.20 10.11
CA ILE A 217 21.33 -4.91 9.45
C ILE A 217 21.49 -3.81 10.51
N GLN A 218 22.51 -2.98 10.33
CA GLN A 218 22.68 -1.79 11.16
C GLN A 218 21.77 -0.68 10.64
N LEU A 219 20.79 -0.31 11.46
CA LEU A 219 19.88 0.78 11.19
C LEU A 219 20.33 2.04 11.94
N PHE A 220 20.34 3.16 11.24
CA PHE A 220 20.69 4.47 11.77
C PHE A 220 19.58 5.45 11.45
N LEU A 221 19.13 6.19 12.46
CA LEU A 221 18.39 7.43 12.30
C LEU A 221 19.23 8.53 12.96
N ALA A 222 19.67 9.49 12.16
CA ALA A 222 20.48 10.61 12.63
C ALA A 222 19.82 11.94 12.26
N ALA A 223 19.90 12.92 13.15
CA ALA A 223 19.42 14.27 12.89
C ALA A 223 20.34 15.32 13.51
N THR A 224 20.44 16.48 12.87
CA THR A 224 21.16 17.62 13.44
C THR A 224 20.32 18.33 14.49
N VAL A 225 20.93 18.60 15.63
CA VAL A 225 20.29 19.15 16.83
C VAL A 225 20.70 20.60 17.02
N LYS A 226 19.72 21.45 17.31
CA LYS A 226 19.89 22.88 17.62
C LYS A 226 20.12 23.10 19.12
N ASP A 227 19.39 22.36 19.95
CA ASP A 227 19.48 22.41 21.42
C ASP A 227 19.40 20.99 21.99
N GLU A 228 20.54 20.48 22.47
CA GLU A 228 20.67 19.11 23.00
C GLU A 228 19.80 18.88 24.24
N LYS A 229 19.60 19.90 25.09
CA LYS A 229 18.77 19.76 26.29
C LYS A 229 17.31 19.60 25.91
N LYS A 230 16.84 20.39 24.93
CA LYS A 230 15.47 20.28 24.42
C LYS A 230 15.27 18.96 23.67
N MET A 231 16.24 18.53 22.86
CA MET A 231 16.19 17.24 22.20
C MET A 231 16.14 16.09 23.21
N LYS A 232 16.94 16.15 24.27
CA LYS A 232 16.92 15.15 25.33
C LYS A 232 15.55 15.08 26.01
N LYS A 233 14.97 16.23 26.39
CA LYS A 233 13.62 16.27 26.97
C LYS A 233 12.58 15.64 26.04
N LEU A 234 12.67 15.93 24.73
CA LEU A 234 11.78 15.39 23.72
C LEU A 234 11.88 13.85 23.63
N VAL A 235 13.10 13.33 23.55
CA VAL A 235 13.37 11.89 23.51
C VAL A 235 12.90 11.20 24.79
N ASP A 236 13.24 11.74 25.96
CA ASP A 236 12.84 11.19 27.26
C ASP A 236 11.31 11.09 27.36
N THR A 237 10.58 12.11 26.86
CA THR A 237 9.12 12.15 26.85
C THR A 237 8.52 11.07 25.94
N ILE A 238 9.07 10.91 24.74
CA ILE A 238 8.62 9.88 23.79
C ILE A 238 8.91 8.48 24.33
N GLN A 239 10.11 8.25 24.87
CA GLN A 239 10.49 6.97 25.46
C GLN A 239 9.58 6.59 26.64
N TYR A 240 9.33 7.53 27.56
CA TYR A 240 8.43 7.32 28.69
C TYR A 240 7.03 6.86 28.23
N LYS A 241 6.49 7.47 27.18
CA LYS A 241 5.19 7.06 26.62
C LYS A 241 5.22 5.69 25.97
N ILE A 242 6.25 5.37 25.20
CA ILE A 242 6.41 4.04 24.60
C ILE A 242 6.46 2.98 25.71
N GLU A 243 7.21 3.23 26.79
CA GLU A 243 7.30 2.32 27.93
C GLU A 243 5.97 2.19 28.68
N THR A 244 5.25 3.30 28.88
CA THR A 244 3.94 3.29 29.54
C THR A 244 2.89 2.54 28.71
N ALA A 245 2.87 2.75 27.39
CA ALA A 245 1.98 2.04 26.48
C ALA A 245 2.29 0.54 26.43
N LYS A 246 3.57 0.17 26.46
CA LYS A 246 4.02 -1.23 26.58
C LYS A 246 3.52 -1.86 27.88
N LYS A 247 3.77 -1.22 29.02
CA LYS A 247 3.29 -1.71 30.34
C LYS A 247 1.78 -1.93 30.36
N ARG A 248 1.00 -1.01 29.77
CA ARG A 248 -0.46 -1.16 29.64
C ARG A 248 -0.85 -2.35 28.76
N LYS A 249 -0.16 -2.57 27.65
CA LYS A 249 -0.40 -3.72 26.77
C LYS A 249 -0.03 -5.04 27.45
N ASP A 250 1.10 -5.05 28.15
CA ASP A 250 1.58 -6.23 28.88
C ASP A 250 0.67 -6.57 30.06
N SER A 251 0.13 -5.56 30.77
CA SER A 251 -0.86 -5.78 31.84
C SER A 251 -2.19 -6.32 31.32
N ILE A 252 -2.68 -5.83 30.16
CA ILE A 252 -3.88 -6.37 29.52
C ILE A 252 -3.64 -7.82 29.10
N ARG A 253 -2.48 -8.12 28.51
CA ARG A 253 -2.11 -9.48 28.13
C ARG A 253 -1.98 -10.41 29.33
N ALA A 254 -1.40 -9.94 30.44
CA ALA A 254 -1.30 -10.70 31.69
C ALA A 254 -2.70 -11.00 32.28
N ALA A 255 -3.59 -10.01 32.31
CA ALA A 255 -4.96 -10.17 32.78
C ALA A 255 -5.79 -11.15 31.91
N GLN A 256 -5.52 -11.20 30.60
CA GLN A 256 -6.12 -12.20 29.69
C GLN A 256 -5.56 -13.62 29.88
N ILE A 257 -4.33 -13.76 30.39
CA ILE A 257 -3.74 -15.07 30.69
C ILE A 257 -4.24 -15.59 32.04
N GLU A 258 -4.33 -14.73 33.06
CA GLU A 258 -4.89 -15.07 34.38
C GLU A 258 -6.39 -15.47 34.31
N SER A 259 -7.15 -14.99 33.31
CA SER A 259 -8.55 -15.39 33.13
C SER A 259 -8.73 -16.77 32.47
N TRP A 260 -7.67 -17.37 31.93
CA TRP A 260 -7.67 -18.71 31.32
C TRP A 260 -7.21 -19.82 32.28
N GLU A 261 -6.55 -19.48 33.39
CA GLU A 261 -6.27 -20.42 34.47
C GLU A 261 -7.48 -20.46 35.44
N MET A 262 -8.41 -21.39 35.21
CA MET A 262 -9.50 -21.62 36.17
C MET A 262 -8.92 -22.12 37.52
N PRO A 263 -9.42 -21.62 38.67
CA PRO A 263 -9.04 -22.18 39.96
C PRO A 263 -9.64 -23.58 40.13
N ASP A 264 -8.78 -24.57 40.37
CA ASP A 264 -9.18 -25.93 40.79
C ASP A 264 -9.93 -25.86 42.13
N SER A 265 -11.26 -25.74 42.08
CA SER A 265 -12.11 -26.08 43.23
C SER A 265 -13.54 -26.45 42.79
N PRO A 266 -14.09 -27.60 43.22
CA PRO A 266 -15.41 -28.04 42.80
C PRO A 266 -16.49 -27.25 43.57
N ALA A 267 -17.14 -26.30 42.90
CA ALA A 267 -18.25 -25.56 43.47
C ALA A 267 -19.53 -26.41 43.52
N VAL A 268 -19.96 -26.71 44.74
CA VAL A 268 -21.30 -27.18 45.10
C VAL A 268 -22.30 -26.08 44.75
N TRP A 269 -23.33 -26.41 43.98
CA TRP A 269 -24.44 -25.51 43.69
C TRP A 269 -25.36 -25.44 44.91
N SER A 270 -25.61 -24.23 45.41
CA SER A 270 -26.78 -23.94 46.24
C SER A 270 -27.52 -22.75 45.65
N ASP A 271 -28.74 -23.01 45.19
CA ASP A 271 -29.73 -22.04 44.77
C ASP A 271 -30.15 -21.17 45.95
N GLU A 272 -29.87 -19.86 45.91
CA GLU A 272 -30.68 -18.86 46.62
C GLU A 272 -30.37 -17.42 46.17
N ALA A 273 -31.44 -16.63 46.10
CA ALA A 273 -31.53 -15.18 45.95
C ALA A 273 -31.53 -14.57 44.52
N MET A 274 -32.75 -14.47 43.98
CA MET A 274 -33.18 -13.32 43.17
C MET A 274 -33.55 -12.12 44.06
N VAL A 275 -33.54 -10.92 43.43
CA VAL A 275 -34.03 -9.58 43.84
C VAL A 275 -32.98 -8.78 44.62
N ASP A 276 -32.51 -7.60 44.18
CA ASP A 276 -33.26 -6.35 43.94
C ASP A 276 -32.49 -5.33 43.05
N SER A 277 -33.23 -4.51 42.33
CA SER A 277 -32.77 -3.36 41.53
C SER A 277 -32.65 -2.10 42.40
N SER A 278 -31.59 -1.30 42.25
CA SER A 278 -31.68 0.16 42.02
C SER A 278 -30.36 0.92 42.29
N TYR A 279 -30.07 1.88 41.41
CA TYR A 279 -29.07 2.96 41.48
C TYR A 279 -27.58 2.59 41.46
N VAL A 280 -26.86 2.95 40.37
CA VAL A 280 -26.08 4.20 40.22
C VAL A 280 -25.75 4.39 38.73
N GLU A 281 -25.87 5.64 38.27
CA GLU A 281 -25.61 6.16 36.92
C GLU A 281 -24.12 6.18 36.52
N ASP A 282 -23.91 6.29 35.20
CA ASP A 282 -22.77 6.87 34.48
C ASP A 282 -21.40 6.15 34.47
N GLU A 283 -21.13 5.42 33.37
CA GLU A 283 -20.13 5.81 32.34
C GLU A 283 -20.22 4.81 31.17
N MET A 284 -20.75 5.26 30.02
CA MET A 284 -20.70 4.51 28.77
C MET A 284 -19.27 4.55 28.22
N ILE A 285 -18.56 3.43 28.36
CA ILE A 285 -17.41 3.10 27.52
C ILE A 285 -17.99 2.37 26.30
N GLU A 286 -17.94 3.01 25.14
CA GLU A 286 -18.14 2.33 23.85
C GLU A 286 -16.94 1.41 23.60
N GLU A 287 -17.12 0.13 23.91
CA GLU A 287 -16.40 -0.98 23.29
C GLU A 287 -17.08 -1.31 21.96
N ASP A 288 -16.29 -1.33 20.89
CA ASP A 288 -16.50 -2.09 19.66
C ASP A 288 -15.15 -2.10 18.92
N SER A 289 -14.64 -3.15 18.29
CA SER A 289 -14.87 -4.59 18.29
C SER A 289 -13.69 -5.14 17.46
N ILE A 290 -12.79 -5.95 18.05
CA ILE A 290 -11.76 -6.70 17.30
C ILE A 290 -12.09 -8.18 17.40
N SER A 291 -12.65 -8.72 16.32
CA SER A 291 -12.82 -10.14 16.03
C SER A 291 -12.91 -10.22 14.49
N TYR A 292 -12.30 -11.10 13.72
CA TYR A 292 -11.70 -12.42 13.90
C TYR A 292 -10.59 -12.59 12.83
N LEU A 293 -9.57 -13.40 13.10
CA LEU A 293 -8.93 -14.29 12.11
C LEU A 293 -8.03 -15.28 12.89
N SER A 294 -8.63 -16.38 13.33
CA SER A 294 -7.92 -17.61 13.69
C SER A 294 -8.67 -18.77 13.04
N ASP A 295 -8.32 -19.06 11.80
CA ASP A 295 -8.62 -20.35 11.19
C ASP A 295 -7.30 -21.10 10.99
N THR A 296 -7.00 -21.96 11.96
CA THR A 296 -6.08 -23.08 11.80
C THR A 296 -6.81 -24.34 12.28
N THR A 297 -7.32 -25.11 11.33
CA THR A 297 -7.56 -26.56 11.44
C THR A 297 -7.27 -27.12 10.05
N ALA A 298 -6.57 -28.23 9.83
CA ALA A 298 -6.13 -29.30 10.71
C ALA A 298 -4.79 -29.87 10.17
N MET A 299 -3.84 -30.12 11.06
CA MET A 299 -2.81 -31.15 10.82
C MET A 299 -3.19 -32.36 11.66
N GLU A 300 -3.04 -33.52 11.03
CA GLU A 300 -3.40 -34.84 11.52
C GLU A 300 -2.69 -35.20 12.83
N ASN A 301 -3.34 -36.08 13.58
CA ASN A 301 -2.89 -36.66 14.83
C ASN A 301 -1.47 -37.25 14.72
N GLU A 302 -0.51 -36.67 15.42
CA GLU A 302 0.61 -37.40 16.00
C GLU A 302 0.51 -37.25 17.52
N GLU A 303 0.46 -38.39 18.22
CA GLU A 303 0.56 -38.45 19.68
C GLU A 303 1.88 -37.79 20.10
N ILE A 304 1.79 -36.61 20.71
CA ILE A 304 2.95 -35.96 21.35
C ILE A 304 2.96 -36.39 22.82
N ASP A 305 4.09 -37.00 23.19
CA ASP A 305 4.47 -37.45 24.53
C ASP A 305 4.33 -36.29 25.55
N LEU A 306 3.60 -36.50 26.64
CA LEU A 306 3.19 -35.45 27.60
C LEU A 306 4.29 -35.02 28.60
N ASP A 307 5.53 -35.48 28.44
CA ASP A 307 6.62 -35.25 29.41
C ASP A 307 7.69 -34.22 29.00
N GLU A 308 7.55 -33.51 27.87
CA GLU A 308 8.40 -32.36 27.51
C GLU A 308 7.67 -31.01 27.64
N MET A 309 7.08 -30.71 28.81
CA MET A 309 6.83 -29.32 29.21
C MET A 309 8.13 -28.66 29.67
N SER A 310 9.06 -28.46 28.73
CA SER A 310 10.19 -27.56 28.91
C SER A 310 9.69 -26.12 28.74
N SER A 311 9.87 -25.34 29.80
CA SER A 311 9.66 -23.91 30.02
C SER A 311 9.07 -23.05 28.87
N PRO A 312 8.14 -22.12 29.18
CA PRO A 312 7.63 -21.16 28.19
C PRO A 312 8.81 -20.48 27.47
N PRO A 313 8.72 -20.29 26.14
CA PRO A 313 9.81 -19.69 25.38
C PRO A 313 10.20 -18.36 26.04
N PRO A 314 11.51 -18.09 26.23
CA PRO A 314 11.94 -16.87 26.90
C PRO A 314 11.29 -15.67 26.22
N PRO A 315 10.84 -14.66 26.99
CA PRO A 315 10.22 -13.47 26.42
C PRO A 315 11.18 -12.91 25.38
N LYS A 316 10.71 -12.77 24.12
CA LYS A 316 11.50 -12.16 23.04
C LYS A 316 12.12 -10.88 23.58
N GLU A 317 13.46 -10.83 23.65
CA GLU A 317 14.17 -9.65 24.12
C GLU A 317 13.62 -8.42 23.41
N VAL A 318 13.10 -7.50 24.20
CA VAL A 318 12.47 -6.29 23.70
C VAL A 318 13.59 -5.40 23.14
N PHE A 319 13.67 -5.30 21.82
CA PHE A 319 14.57 -4.39 21.12
C PHE A 319 14.48 -2.97 21.71
N LYS A 320 15.51 -2.55 22.47
CA LYS A 320 15.65 -1.19 22.99
C LYS A 320 16.65 -0.43 22.10
N PRO A 321 16.24 0.69 21.48
CA PRO A 321 17.16 1.48 20.69
C PRO A 321 18.20 2.14 21.59
N VAL A 322 19.44 2.17 21.12
CA VAL A 322 20.52 2.98 21.69
C VAL A 322 20.41 4.38 21.09
N ILE A 323 20.31 5.39 21.96
CA ILE A 323 20.17 6.79 21.57
C ILE A 323 21.31 7.61 22.16
N ASP A 324 21.95 8.42 21.32
CA ASP A 324 22.95 9.39 21.72
C ASP A 324 22.53 10.79 21.27
N ILE A 325 22.72 11.77 22.16
CA ILE A 325 22.51 13.18 21.89
C ILE A 325 23.76 13.92 22.34
N SER A 326 24.68 14.13 21.41
CA SER A 326 25.95 14.82 21.67
C SER A 326 26.52 15.40 20.38
N ASP A 327 27.45 16.35 20.51
CA ASP A 327 28.14 16.98 19.38
C ASP A 327 27.20 17.62 18.35
N GLY A 328 26.04 18.13 18.80
CA GLY A 328 25.02 18.71 17.93
C GLY A 328 24.28 17.69 17.06
N LEU A 329 24.32 16.40 17.42
CA LEU A 329 23.66 15.30 16.72
C LEU A 329 22.75 14.52 17.65
N PHE A 330 21.65 14.04 17.09
CA PHE A 330 20.84 12.95 17.62
C PHE A 330 21.15 11.72 16.75
N VAL A 331 21.43 10.58 17.37
CA VAL A 331 21.64 9.31 16.68
C VAL A 331 20.87 8.23 17.41
N MET A 332 20.09 7.45 16.67
CA MET A 332 19.36 6.29 17.15
C MET A 332 19.75 5.06 16.32
N THR A 333 20.10 3.99 17.00
CA THR A 333 20.46 2.69 16.42
C THR A 333 20.08 1.57 17.38
N PHE A 334 20.47 0.32 17.10
CA PHE A 334 20.10 -0.86 17.89
C PHE A 334 21.26 -1.54 18.62
N SER A 335 22.49 -1.01 18.51
CA SER A 335 23.61 -1.51 19.31
C SER A 335 24.62 -0.41 19.63
N GLU A 336 25.28 -0.53 20.79
CA GLU A 336 26.39 0.35 21.19
C GLU A 336 27.56 0.29 20.19
N LYS A 337 27.79 -0.89 19.60
CA LYS A 337 28.81 -1.07 18.56
C LYS A 337 28.48 -0.26 17.29
N SER A 338 27.23 -0.30 16.83
CA SER A 338 26.77 0.49 15.69
C SER A 338 26.88 1.98 15.99
N LEU A 339 26.47 2.42 17.20
CA LEU A 339 26.58 3.81 17.62
C LEU A 339 28.04 4.27 17.60
N LYS A 340 28.95 3.50 18.18
CA LYS A 340 30.39 3.78 18.18
C LYS A 340 30.93 3.86 16.76
N ALA A 341 30.59 2.89 15.89
CA ALA A 341 31.01 2.88 14.50
C ALA A 341 30.56 4.15 13.76
N PHE A 342 29.32 4.61 13.98
CA PHE A 342 28.80 5.85 13.41
C PHE A 342 29.55 7.09 13.91
N LYS A 343 29.79 7.18 15.23
CA LYS A 343 30.47 8.33 15.85
C LYS A 343 31.94 8.43 15.43
N ASP A 344 32.64 7.30 15.48
CA ASP A 344 34.06 7.18 15.17
C ASP A 344 34.33 7.36 13.67
N ASN A 345 33.34 7.06 12.81
CA ASN A 345 33.51 7.26 11.38
C ASN A 345 33.61 8.75 11.04
N LYS A 346 34.66 9.10 10.30
CA LYS A 346 34.94 10.47 9.87
C LYS A 346 34.74 10.66 8.38
N SER A 347 34.78 9.59 7.59
CA SER A 347 34.63 9.65 6.15
C SER A 347 34.21 8.30 5.61
N ASN A 348 33.27 8.33 4.66
CA ASN A 348 32.90 7.20 3.85
C ASN A 348 33.11 7.60 2.38
N PRO A 349 34.12 7.06 1.67
CA PRO A 349 34.42 7.43 0.29
C PRO A 349 33.26 7.21 -0.69
N GLU A 350 32.50 6.12 -0.51
CA GLU A 350 31.30 5.83 -1.32
C GLU A 350 30.25 6.91 -1.11
N MET A 351 29.95 7.23 0.16
CA MET A 351 28.98 8.26 0.49
C MET A 351 29.45 9.68 0.13
N LYS A 352 30.76 9.90 0.06
CA LYS A 352 31.33 11.14 -0.48
C LYS A 352 31.08 11.27 -1.97
N ALA A 353 31.38 10.22 -2.76
CA ALA A 353 31.08 10.21 -4.19
C ALA A 353 29.57 10.37 -4.46
N PHE A 354 28.74 9.73 -3.63
CA PHE A 354 27.29 9.89 -3.66
C PHE A 354 26.85 11.33 -3.36
N ALA A 355 27.45 11.96 -2.33
CA ALA A 355 27.21 13.36 -1.99
C ALA A 355 27.65 14.33 -3.10
N ASP A 356 28.73 14.03 -3.83
CA ASP A 356 29.18 14.86 -4.95
C ASP A 356 28.16 14.88 -6.11
N LEU A 357 27.46 13.75 -6.32
CA LEU A 357 26.41 13.63 -7.35
C LEU A 357 25.09 14.28 -6.92
N TYR A 358 24.61 13.98 -5.71
CA TYR A 358 23.25 14.32 -5.28
C TYR A 358 23.15 15.44 -4.24
N GLY A 359 24.26 15.81 -3.61
CA GLY A 359 24.28 16.72 -2.45
C GLY A 359 23.81 18.14 -2.71
N LYS A 360 23.67 18.56 -3.98
CA LYS A 360 23.06 19.84 -4.35
C LYS A 360 21.52 19.82 -4.31
N LYS A 361 20.91 18.64 -4.13
CA LYS A 361 19.45 18.47 -4.04
C LYS A 361 19.01 18.56 -2.56
N PRO A 362 17.79 19.05 -2.26
CA PRO A 362 17.25 19.01 -0.90
C PRO A 362 17.04 17.61 -0.31
N MET A 363 16.80 16.61 -1.16
CA MET A 363 16.62 15.23 -0.71
C MET A 363 17.18 14.20 -1.70
N VAL A 364 17.58 13.06 -1.15
CA VAL A 364 17.87 11.83 -1.88
C VAL A 364 17.41 10.61 -1.08
N PHE A 365 16.94 9.61 -1.80
CA PHE A 365 16.68 8.27 -1.33
C PHE A 365 17.39 7.29 -2.27
N THR A 366 18.02 6.26 -1.73
CA THR A 366 18.53 5.14 -2.52
C THR A 366 18.27 3.82 -1.81
N LEU A 367 18.03 2.79 -2.61
CA LEU A 367 17.83 1.42 -2.19
C LEU A 367 18.65 0.50 -3.11
N ASP A 368 19.59 -0.24 -2.52
CA ASP A 368 20.35 -1.31 -3.15
C ASP A 368 19.52 -2.60 -3.12
N MET A 369 18.72 -2.78 -4.16
CA MET A 369 17.76 -3.87 -4.25
C MET A 369 18.48 -5.21 -4.40
N LYS A 370 19.55 -5.26 -5.18
CA LYS A 370 20.33 -6.48 -5.42
C LYS A 370 20.92 -7.05 -4.15
N THR A 371 21.60 -6.22 -3.35
CA THR A 371 22.19 -6.67 -2.08
C THR A 371 21.11 -7.04 -1.07
N LEU A 372 20.04 -6.24 -0.98
CA LEU A 372 18.91 -6.54 -0.10
C LEU A 372 18.23 -7.87 -0.47
N MET A 373 17.99 -8.14 -1.76
CA MET A 373 17.39 -9.41 -2.20
C MET A 373 18.33 -10.58 -1.99
N GLY A 374 19.62 -10.43 -2.28
CA GLY A 374 20.63 -11.45 -1.97
C GLY A 374 20.63 -11.84 -0.49
N PHE A 375 20.40 -10.86 0.38
CA PHE A 375 20.29 -11.05 1.82
C PHE A 375 18.97 -11.68 2.27
N LEU A 376 17.83 -11.27 1.68
CA LEU A 376 16.50 -11.75 2.07
C LEU A 376 16.16 -13.13 1.50
N LYS A 377 16.76 -13.54 0.38
CA LYS A 377 16.46 -14.82 -0.28
C LYS A 377 16.63 -16.05 0.63
N PRO A 378 17.76 -16.24 1.35
CA PRO A 378 17.91 -17.37 2.27
C PRO A 378 16.84 -17.39 3.38
N LEU A 379 16.36 -16.23 3.83
CA LEU A 379 15.33 -16.11 4.87
C LEU A 379 13.93 -16.50 4.39
N LEU A 380 13.63 -16.15 3.14
CA LEU A 380 12.33 -16.36 2.53
C LEU A 380 12.20 -17.78 1.92
N GLY A 381 13.34 -18.44 1.68
CA GLY A 381 13.46 -19.69 0.92
C GLY A 381 12.72 -20.91 1.47
N SER A 382 12.34 -20.95 2.75
CA SER A 382 11.58 -22.08 3.33
C SER A 382 10.07 -21.86 3.41
N LYS A 383 9.58 -20.63 3.22
CA LYS A 383 8.13 -20.30 3.30
C LYS A 383 7.47 -20.01 1.96
N LEU A 384 8.25 -19.83 0.89
CA LEU A 384 7.74 -19.51 -0.44
C LEU A 384 8.01 -20.59 -1.50
N SER A 385 8.73 -21.67 -1.18
CA SER A 385 9.07 -22.71 -2.15
C SER A 385 8.15 -23.94 -2.00
N SER A 386 7.15 -24.04 -2.88
CA SER A 386 6.50 -25.33 -3.16
C SER A 386 6.58 -25.75 -4.64
N ARG A 387 7.13 -24.93 -5.54
CA ARG A 387 7.47 -25.31 -6.92
C ARG A 387 8.69 -24.52 -7.44
N GLU A 388 9.60 -25.20 -8.13
CA GLU A 388 10.84 -24.62 -8.71
C GLU A 388 10.60 -23.59 -9.82
N ASP A 389 9.39 -23.53 -10.42
CA ASP A 389 9.11 -22.70 -11.61
C ASP A 389 8.34 -21.39 -11.34
N ASP A 390 7.77 -21.21 -10.15
CA ASP A 390 6.95 -20.03 -9.79
C ASP A 390 7.67 -19.21 -8.69
N ASN A 391 8.78 -18.55 -9.03
CA ASN A 391 9.46 -17.64 -8.08
C ASN A 391 9.12 -16.16 -8.37
N PRO A 392 8.07 -15.58 -7.73
CA PRO A 392 7.72 -14.18 -7.91
C PRO A 392 8.85 -13.21 -7.49
N MET A 393 9.85 -13.69 -6.74
CA MET A 393 11.02 -12.90 -6.36
C MET A 393 12.03 -12.74 -7.50
N ALA A 394 11.96 -13.54 -8.57
CA ALA A 394 12.87 -13.42 -9.72
C ALA A 394 12.73 -12.07 -10.45
N ILE A 395 11.54 -11.46 -10.41
CA ILE A 395 11.31 -10.10 -10.94
C ILE A 395 12.19 -9.08 -10.22
N LEU A 396 12.38 -9.24 -8.90
CA LEU A 396 13.17 -8.30 -8.11
C LEU A 396 14.67 -8.41 -8.41
N ASP A 397 15.16 -9.54 -8.93
CA ASP A 397 16.56 -9.74 -9.32
C ASP A 397 16.98 -8.93 -10.54
N ILE A 398 16.02 -8.48 -11.34
CA ILE A 398 16.27 -7.65 -12.53
C ILE A 398 16.75 -6.26 -12.11
N PHE A 399 16.38 -5.79 -10.91
CA PHE A 399 16.69 -4.45 -10.43
C PHE A 399 17.93 -4.46 -9.53
N ASP A 400 18.90 -3.61 -9.88
CA ASP A 400 20.09 -3.38 -9.09
C ASP A 400 19.84 -2.35 -8.00
N LYS A 401 19.42 -1.15 -8.42
CA LYS A 401 19.36 0.02 -7.55
C LYS A 401 18.23 0.95 -7.92
N LEU A 402 17.55 1.47 -6.91
CA LEU A 402 16.61 2.57 -7.02
C LEU A 402 17.24 3.82 -6.40
N ILE A 403 17.17 4.94 -7.11
CA ILE A 403 17.62 6.25 -6.63
C ILE A 403 16.52 7.26 -6.91
N ILE A 404 16.12 8.03 -5.92
CA ILE A 404 15.17 9.14 -6.04
C ILE A 404 15.87 10.38 -5.50
N SER A 405 16.01 11.44 -6.30
CA SER A 405 16.64 12.68 -5.87
C SER A 405 15.84 13.89 -6.32
N GLY A 406 15.85 14.98 -5.55
CA GLY A 406 15.07 16.16 -5.92
C GLY A 406 14.66 17.03 -4.75
N GLY A 407 13.46 17.59 -4.87
CA GLY A 407 12.85 18.45 -3.85
C GLY A 407 13.09 19.95 -4.07
N GLY A 408 13.98 20.32 -5.01
CA GLY A 408 14.27 21.72 -5.32
C GLY A 408 13.05 22.43 -5.92
N PHE A 409 12.70 23.58 -5.36
CA PHE A 409 11.62 24.43 -5.87
C PHE A 409 12.14 25.46 -6.87
N LYS A 410 11.73 25.37 -8.14
CA LYS A 410 12.14 26.27 -9.21
C LYS A 410 10.97 26.56 -10.15
N ASN A 411 10.77 27.84 -10.49
CA ASN A 411 9.74 28.28 -11.43
C ASN A 411 8.31 27.77 -11.11
N GLY A 412 7.93 27.77 -9.84
CA GLY A 412 6.61 27.32 -9.40
C GLY A 412 6.43 25.80 -9.33
N ALA A 413 7.51 25.03 -9.52
CA ALA A 413 7.47 23.57 -9.52
C ALA A 413 8.56 22.95 -8.65
N ILE A 414 8.27 21.74 -8.18
CA ILE A 414 9.25 20.85 -7.56
C ILE A 414 9.74 19.89 -8.64
N GLU A 415 11.06 19.75 -8.74
CA GLU A 415 11.69 18.80 -9.67
C GLU A 415 12.26 17.62 -8.89
N SER A 416 12.02 16.42 -9.42
CA SER A 416 12.57 15.16 -8.92
C SER A 416 12.95 14.24 -10.06
N GLU A 417 13.94 13.40 -9.81
CA GLU A 417 14.43 12.38 -10.72
C GLU A 417 14.40 11.03 -10.00
N THR A 418 13.94 10.02 -10.70
CA THR A 418 13.98 8.62 -10.27
C THR A 418 14.82 7.85 -11.27
N GLU A 419 15.87 7.19 -10.81
CA GLU A 419 16.71 6.31 -11.60
C GLU A 419 16.50 4.87 -11.09
N ILE A 420 16.19 3.96 -12.00
CA ILE A 420 16.18 2.52 -11.76
C ILE A 420 17.32 1.93 -12.58
N ARG A 421 18.23 1.22 -11.92
CA ARG A 421 19.33 0.50 -12.57
C ARG A 421 19.00 -0.98 -12.65
N LEU A 422 19.31 -1.59 -13.78
CA LEU A 422 19.17 -3.03 -13.98
C LEU A 422 20.43 -3.76 -13.51
N SER A 423 20.25 -4.99 -13.02
CA SER A 423 21.34 -5.87 -12.58
C SER A 423 22.32 -6.23 -13.69
N ASP A 424 21.84 -6.30 -14.93
CA ASP A 424 22.66 -6.41 -16.12
C ASP A 424 22.54 -5.10 -16.93
N SER A 425 23.62 -4.33 -16.93
CA SER A 425 23.69 -3.03 -17.59
C SER A 425 23.71 -3.13 -19.11
N SER A 426 23.87 -4.32 -19.68
CA SER A 426 23.83 -4.54 -21.13
C SER A 426 22.42 -4.69 -21.67
N LEU A 427 21.43 -4.97 -20.81
CA LEU A 427 20.06 -5.20 -21.20
C LEU A 427 19.39 -3.95 -21.78
N ASN A 428 18.48 -4.19 -22.73
CA ASN A 428 17.56 -3.17 -23.20
C ASN A 428 16.47 -2.95 -22.14
N SER A 429 16.42 -1.76 -21.55
CA SER A 429 15.51 -1.49 -20.42
C SER A 429 14.05 -1.41 -20.83
N LEU A 430 13.76 -0.98 -22.06
CA LEU A 430 12.39 -0.94 -22.58
C LEU A 430 11.86 -2.35 -22.82
N GLU A 431 12.63 -3.18 -23.52
CA GLU A 431 12.33 -4.59 -23.78
C GLU A 431 12.18 -5.36 -22.45
N THR A 432 13.09 -5.14 -21.50
CA THR A 432 13.01 -5.74 -20.16
C THR A 432 11.72 -5.34 -19.45
N THR A 433 11.33 -4.06 -19.53
CA THR A 433 10.09 -3.57 -18.91
C THR A 433 8.84 -4.16 -19.56
N ILE A 434 8.82 -4.30 -20.90
CA ILE A 434 7.70 -4.93 -21.62
C ILE A 434 7.57 -6.40 -21.22
N ASN A 435 8.69 -7.14 -21.21
CA ASN A 435 8.71 -8.55 -20.82
C ASN A 435 8.23 -8.75 -19.37
N LEU A 436 8.54 -7.80 -18.46
CA LEU A 436 8.03 -7.80 -17.09
C LEU A 436 6.51 -7.61 -17.02
N ILE A 437 5.96 -6.69 -17.82
CA ILE A 437 4.51 -6.50 -17.89
C ILE A 437 3.83 -7.77 -18.39
N ASP A 438 4.36 -8.38 -19.44
CA ASP A 438 3.82 -9.63 -20.00
C ASP A 438 3.86 -10.75 -18.97
N MET A 439 4.97 -10.88 -18.22
CA MET A 439 5.09 -11.86 -17.14
C MET A 439 4.05 -11.65 -16.03
N VAL A 440 3.83 -10.40 -15.59
CA VAL A 440 2.83 -10.09 -14.55
C VAL A 440 1.42 -10.35 -15.06
N VAL A 441 1.11 -9.94 -16.29
CA VAL A 441 -0.20 -10.17 -16.92
C VAL A 441 -0.48 -11.67 -17.04
N GLU A 442 0.51 -12.44 -17.48
CA GLU A 442 0.40 -13.90 -17.60
C GLU A 442 0.29 -14.57 -16.23
N GLY A 443 1.04 -14.12 -15.21
CA GLY A 443 0.90 -14.60 -13.84
C GLY A 443 -0.50 -14.36 -13.25
N ILE A 444 -1.07 -13.16 -13.48
CA ILE A 444 -2.46 -12.85 -13.10
C ILE A 444 -3.45 -13.77 -13.82
N ARG A 445 -3.22 -14.03 -15.12
CA ARG A 445 -4.06 -14.94 -15.92
C ARG A 445 -4.01 -16.37 -15.38
N GLN A 446 -2.82 -16.90 -15.11
CA GLN A 446 -2.64 -18.24 -14.55
C GLN A 446 -3.26 -18.40 -13.16
N MET A 447 -3.19 -17.38 -12.30
CA MET A 447 -3.89 -17.41 -11.00
C MET A 447 -5.41 -17.49 -11.16
N LYS A 448 -5.97 -16.77 -12.14
CA LYS A 448 -7.40 -16.81 -12.47
C LYS A 448 -7.82 -18.19 -13.01
N ASP A 449 -6.98 -18.80 -13.83
CA ASP A 449 -7.20 -20.15 -14.38
C ASP A 449 -7.02 -21.26 -13.32
N ARG A 450 -6.12 -21.11 -12.33
CA ARG A 450 -6.00 -22.07 -11.21
C ARG A 450 -7.19 -22.01 -10.25
N GLN A 451 -7.77 -20.83 -10.03
CA GLN A 451 -9.00 -20.70 -9.25
C GLN A 451 -10.19 -21.38 -9.93
N SER A 452 -10.30 -21.31 -11.26
CA SER A 452 -11.37 -21.99 -12.02
C SER A 452 -11.19 -23.52 -12.05
N VAL A 453 -9.96 -24.04 -12.14
CA VAL A 453 -9.68 -25.49 -12.08
C VAL A 453 -9.91 -26.09 -10.68
N THR A 454 -9.61 -25.34 -9.62
CA THR A 454 -9.84 -25.81 -8.23
C THR A 454 -11.34 -25.96 -7.93
N LEU A 455 -12.17 -25.06 -8.45
CA LEU A 455 -13.63 -25.16 -8.38
C LEU A 455 -14.17 -26.40 -9.15
N MET A 456 -13.63 -26.69 -10.34
CA MET A 456 -14.03 -27.89 -11.11
C MET A 456 -13.60 -29.22 -10.46
N ARG A 457 -12.45 -29.28 -9.78
CA ARG A 457 -11.98 -30.50 -9.10
C ARG A 457 -12.84 -30.89 -7.89
N ILE A 458 -13.53 -29.92 -7.28
CA ILE A 458 -14.50 -30.17 -6.20
C ILE A 458 -15.79 -30.78 -6.77
N GLU A 459 -16.13 -30.51 -8.03
CA GLU A 459 -17.35 -31.03 -8.68
C GLU A 459 -17.19 -32.44 -9.28
N GLU A 460 -15.99 -32.84 -9.73
CA GLU A 460 -15.77 -34.16 -10.37
C GLU A 460 -15.37 -35.29 -9.39
N GLY A 461 -15.35 -35.02 -8.09
CA GLY A 461 -14.68 -35.85 -7.09
C GLY A 461 -15.56 -36.56 -6.05
N GLU A 462 -16.87 -36.73 -6.20
CA GLU A 462 -17.63 -37.56 -5.25
C GLU A 462 -18.79 -38.33 -5.94
N LYS A 463 -18.62 -39.65 -6.07
CA LYS A 463 -19.72 -40.57 -6.37
C LYS A 463 -20.61 -40.69 -5.12
N VAL A 464 -21.75 -40.00 -5.15
CA VAL A 464 -22.77 -39.99 -4.10
C VAL A 464 -23.34 -41.40 -3.89
N ALA A 465 -23.12 -41.97 -2.71
CA ALA A 465 -23.96 -43.04 -2.18
C ALA A 465 -25.25 -42.41 -1.63
N GLU A 466 -26.41 -43.00 -1.91
CA GLU A 466 -27.70 -42.47 -1.45
C GLU A 466 -27.76 -42.39 0.08
N PRO A 467 -28.19 -41.25 0.66
CA PRO A 467 -28.31 -41.10 2.11
C PRO A 467 -29.51 -41.90 2.65
N PRO A 468 -29.44 -42.41 3.90
CA PRO A 468 -30.55 -43.13 4.52
C PRO A 468 -31.73 -42.19 4.79
N PRO A 469 -32.97 -42.73 4.90
CA PRO A 469 -34.16 -41.90 5.11
C PRO A 469 -34.09 -41.17 6.47
N PRO A 470 -34.59 -39.92 6.54
CA PRO A 470 -34.44 -39.09 7.73
C PRO A 470 -35.29 -39.63 8.90
N PRO A 471 -34.80 -39.49 10.15
CA PRO A 471 -35.56 -39.86 11.34
C PRO A 471 -36.76 -38.90 11.55
N PRO A 472 -37.82 -39.34 12.27
CA PRO A 472 -39.00 -38.53 12.53
C PRO A 472 -38.67 -37.29 13.38
N PRO A 473 -39.46 -36.20 13.25
CA PRO A 473 -39.09 -34.90 13.78
C PRO A 473 -39.15 -34.88 15.30
N MET A 474 -38.00 -34.65 15.95
CA MET A 474 -37.94 -34.24 17.35
C MET A 474 -38.15 -32.74 17.45
N GLU A 475 -39.05 -32.34 18.35
CA GLU A 475 -39.36 -30.94 18.66
C GLU A 475 -38.10 -30.18 19.06
N SER A 476 -37.82 -29.09 18.35
CA SER A 476 -36.67 -28.23 18.61
C SER A 476 -36.94 -27.36 19.85
N PRO A 477 -36.05 -27.34 20.85
CA PRO A 477 -35.97 -26.20 21.74
C PRO A 477 -35.51 -24.99 20.93
N SER A 478 -36.14 -23.85 21.23
CA SER A 478 -35.91 -22.53 20.65
C SER A 478 -34.42 -22.15 20.55
N GLY A 479 -34.02 -21.67 19.35
CA GLY A 479 -33.10 -20.54 19.17
C GLY A 479 -31.62 -20.83 18.91
N VAL A 480 -31.22 -20.85 17.63
CA VAL A 480 -30.14 -20.01 17.05
C VAL A 480 -30.47 -19.80 15.57
N ALA A 481 -30.79 -18.57 15.17
CA ALA A 481 -30.97 -18.19 13.78
C ALA A 481 -29.63 -17.70 13.23
N VAL A 482 -29.13 -18.33 12.17
CA VAL A 482 -28.03 -17.76 11.38
C VAL A 482 -28.60 -16.57 10.60
N LEU A 483 -28.33 -15.35 11.07
CA LEU A 483 -28.72 -14.11 10.41
C LEU A 483 -27.80 -13.87 9.21
N LEU A 484 -28.32 -14.07 7.99
CA LEU A 484 -27.68 -13.59 6.77
C LEU A 484 -27.77 -12.05 6.72
N PRO A 485 -26.71 -11.33 6.30
CA PRO A 485 -26.77 -9.89 6.17
C PRO A 485 -27.83 -9.47 5.13
N PRO A 486 -28.56 -8.36 5.34
CA PRO A 486 -29.63 -7.92 4.46
C PRO A 486 -29.08 -7.56 3.07
N GLN A 487 -29.71 -8.08 2.01
CA GLN A 487 -29.28 -7.89 0.62
C GLN A 487 -30.30 -7.05 -0.17
N PRO A 488 -29.85 -6.19 -1.09
CA PRO A 488 -30.72 -5.55 -2.06
C PRO A 488 -31.45 -6.56 -2.95
N ALA A 489 -32.59 -6.14 -3.50
CA ALA A 489 -33.38 -6.99 -4.39
C ALA A 489 -34.07 -6.20 -5.50
N PHE A 490 -34.43 -6.87 -6.58
CA PHE A 490 -35.30 -6.27 -7.60
C PHE A 490 -36.71 -6.07 -7.03
N ILE A 491 -37.33 -4.92 -7.29
CA ILE A 491 -38.70 -4.63 -6.83
C ILE A 491 -39.67 -5.62 -7.47
N GLY A 492 -40.42 -6.36 -6.64
CA GLY A 492 -41.32 -7.43 -7.08
C GLY A 492 -40.67 -8.82 -7.12
N GLY A 493 -39.41 -8.95 -6.70
CA GLY A 493 -38.69 -10.21 -6.56
C GLY A 493 -38.35 -10.88 -7.88
N GLU A 494 -37.90 -12.14 -7.81
CA GLU A 494 -37.36 -12.89 -8.95
C GLU A 494 -38.36 -13.03 -10.12
N LYS A 495 -39.66 -13.21 -9.84
CA LYS A 495 -40.69 -13.29 -10.89
C LYS A 495 -40.83 -11.98 -11.69
N ALA A 496 -40.71 -10.83 -11.02
CA ALA A 496 -40.75 -9.54 -11.69
C ALA A 496 -39.47 -9.27 -12.48
N TRP A 497 -38.33 -9.75 -11.96
CA TRP A 497 -37.04 -9.69 -12.63
C TRP A 497 -37.04 -10.49 -13.94
N GLU A 498 -37.52 -11.73 -13.93
CA GLU A 498 -37.63 -12.54 -15.15
C GLU A 498 -38.48 -11.86 -16.23
N LYS A 499 -39.59 -11.23 -15.83
CA LYS A 499 -40.45 -10.46 -16.74
C LYS A 499 -39.74 -9.23 -17.29
N TYR A 500 -38.93 -8.56 -16.46
CA TYR A 500 -38.13 -7.42 -16.88
C TYR A 500 -37.05 -7.83 -17.90
N LEU A 501 -36.34 -8.94 -17.65
CA LEU A 501 -35.35 -9.49 -18.57
C LEU A 501 -35.98 -9.80 -19.93
N LYS A 502 -37.09 -10.56 -19.96
CA LYS A 502 -37.79 -10.92 -21.21
C LYS A 502 -38.22 -9.72 -22.05
N LYS A 503 -38.44 -8.57 -21.42
CA LYS A 503 -38.91 -7.35 -22.10
C LYS A 503 -37.76 -6.45 -22.57
N ASN A 504 -36.68 -6.37 -21.81
CA ASN A 504 -35.67 -5.32 -21.98
C ASN A 504 -34.28 -5.83 -22.35
N LEU A 505 -33.99 -7.13 -22.18
CA LEU A 505 -32.70 -7.73 -22.55
C LEU A 505 -32.63 -7.95 -24.06
N ASN A 506 -31.61 -7.41 -24.71
CA ASN A 506 -31.25 -7.74 -26.08
C ASN A 506 -30.41 -9.03 -26.09
N ASN A 507 -31.09 -10.17 -26.17
CA ASN A 507 -30.45 -11.49 -26.18
C ASN A 507 -29.72 -11.83 -27.49
N ARG A 508 -29.82 -10.99 -28.54
CA ARG A 508 -29.12 -11.20 -29.81
C ARG A 508 -27.67 -10.72 -29.79
N VAL A 509 -27.29 -9.90 -28.81
CA VAL A 509 -25.94 -9.33 -28.67
C VAL A 509 -24.81 -10.36 -28.83
N PRO A 510 -24.81 -11.50 -28.12
CA PRO A 510 -23.76 -12.51 -28.32
C PRO A 510 -23.76 -13.09 -29.74
N TYR A 511 -24.93 -13.34 -30.33
CA TYR A 511 -25.06 -13.88 -31.69
C TYR A 511 -24.56 -12.90 -32.75
N ASP A 512 -24.99 -11.64 -32.69
CA ASP A 512 -24.61 -10.60 -33.65
C ASP A 512 -23.09 -10.31 -33.59
N ASN A 513 -22.46 -10.54 -32.43
CA ASN A 513 -21.01 -10.46 -32.21
C ASN A 513 -20.26 -11.78 -32.40
N LYS A 514 -20.91 -12.83 -32.92
CA LYS A 514 -20.31 -14.14 -33.23
C LYS A 514 -19.67 -14.83 -32.01
N ALA A 515 -20.31 -14.73 -30.85
CA ALA A 515 -19.93 -15.51 -29.68
C ALA A 515 -20.03 -17.02 -30.00
N PRO A 516 -19.04 -17.84 -29.61
CA PRO A 516 -19.14 -19.30 -29.69
C PRO A 516 -20.34 -19.83 -28.91
N GLU A 517 -20.83 -21.00 -29.32
CA GLU A 517 -21.79 -21.77 -28.51
C GLU A 517 -21.27 -21.96 -27.09
N GLY A 518 -22.15 -21.75 -26.12
CA GLY A 518 -21.76 -21.83 -24.72
C GLY A 518 -22.67 -21.04 -23.80
N THR A 519 -22.41 -21.22 -22.51
CA THR A 519 -23.07 -20.50 -21.44
C THR A 519 -22.11 -19.43 -20.90
N TYR A 520 -22.56 -18.18 -20.92
CA TYR A 520 -21.80 -17.04 -20.43
C TYR A 520 -22.53 -16.41 -19.25
N GLU A 521 -21.86 -16.35 -18.11
CA GLU A 521 -22.36 -15.64 -16.93
C GLU A 521 -21.71 -14.27 -16.85
N VAL A 522 -22.51 -13.23 -17.01
CA VAL A 522 -22.08 -11.84 -16.88
C VAL A 522 -22.42 -11.35 -15.49
N ARG A 523 -21.40 -10.98 -14.71
CA ARG A 523 -21.59 -10.46 -13.35
C ARG A 523 -21.39 -8.96 -13.34
N VAL A 524 -22.37 -8.24 -12.80
CA VAL A 524 -22.31 -6.78 -12.67
C VAL A 524 -22.48 -6.42 -11.19
N GLU A 525 -21.51 -5.69 -10.66
CA GLU A 525 -21.55 -5.08 -9.33
C GLU A 525 -22.08 -3.65 -9.44
N PHE A 526 -22.92 -3.24 -8.50
CA PHE A 526 -23.39 -1.86 -8.38
C PHE A 526 -23.87 -1.58 -6.96
N ILE A 527 -24.02 -0.30 -6.62
CA ILE A 527 -24.46 0.15 -5.30
C ILE A 527 -25.95 0.45 -5.35
N VAL A 528 -26.72 -0.07 -4.41
CA VAL A 528 -28.13 0.30 -4.18
C VAL A 528 -28.19 1.24 -2.99
N LYS A 529 -28.59 2.49 -3.23
CA LYS A 529 -28.76 3.51 -2.19
C LYS A 529 -30.00 3.27 -1.35
N GLU A 530 -30.08 3.94 -0.20
CA GLU A 530 -31.22 3.90 0.73
C GLU A 530 -32.57 4.23 0.06
N ASP A 531 -32.57 5.09 -0.96
CA ASP A 531 -33.76 5.50 -1.72
C ASP A 531 -34.16 4.51 -2.85
N GLY A 532 -33.38 3.44 -3.01
CA GLY A 532 -33.51 2.40 -4.04
C GLY A 532 -32.81 2.72 -5.36
N THR A 533 -32.08 3.83 -5.48
CA THR A 533 -31.37 4.18 -6.72
C THR A 533 -30.12 3.32 -6.90
N GLY A 534 -29.93 2.74 -8.09
CA GLY A 534 -28.70 2.03 -8.44
C GLY A 534 -27.66 2.97 -9.03
N VAL A 535 -26.41 2.91 -8.55
CA VAL A 535 -25.27 3.71 -9.05
C VAL A 535 -24.01 2.84 -9.20
N ASP A 536 -23.01 3.36 -9.90
CA ASP A 536 -21.67 2.76 -10.02
C ASP A 536 -21.66 1.31 -10.54
N PHE A 537 -22.35 1.07 -11.66
CA PHE A 537 -22.38 -0.23 -12.33
C PHE A 537 -21.05 -0.59 -12.97
N ILE A 538 -20.47 -1.72 -12.55
CA ILE A 538 -19.18 -2.24 -13.02
C ILE A 538 -19.36 -3.71 -13.42
N ALA A 539 -18.98 -4.05 -14.65
CA ALA A 539 -18.90 -5.45 -15.06
C ALA A 539 -17.66 -6.10 -14.44
N LEU A 540 -17.87 -7.19 -13.70
CA LEU A 540 -16.79 -8.00 -13.09
C LEU A 540 -16.27 -9.08 -14.05
N THR A 541 -17.01 -9.36 -15.13
CA THR A 541 -16.63 -10.28 -16.19
C THR A 541 -16.24 -9.51 -17.45
N ASN A 542 -15.58 -10.21 -18.37
CA ASN A 542 -15.30 -9.69 -19.71
C ASN A 542 -15.20 -10.87 -20.67
N HIS A 543 -16.30 -11.16 -21.37
CA HIS A 543 -16.36 -12.22 -22.38
C HIS A 543 -16.04 -11.72 -23.79
N GLY A 544 -16.01 -10.40 -24.02
CA GLY A 544 -15.56 -9.80 -25.29
C GLY A 544 -16.57 -9.82 -26.44
N TYR A 545 -17.84 -10.17 -26.18
CA TYR A 545 -18.90 -10.30 -27.21
C TYR A 545 -20.07 -9.31 -27.03
N GLY A 546 -19.84 -8.19 -26.33
CA GLY A 546 -20.85 -7.15 -26.12
C GLY A 546 -21.84 -7.42 -24.97
N MET A 547 -21.74 -8.58 -24.31
CA MET A 547 -22.70 -9.02 -23.30
C MET A 547 -22.61 -8.19 -22.00
N GLU A 548 -21.41 -7.76 -21.63
CA GLU A 548 -21.16 -6.84 -20.51
C GLU A 548 -21.79 -5.47 -20.75
N GLU A 549 -21.62 -4.90 -21.94
CA GLU A 549 -22.21 -3.61 -22.31
C GLU A 549 -23.74 -3.66 -22.27
N GLU A 550 -24.32 -4.78 -22.73
CA GLU A 550 -25.77 -5.00 -22.67
C GLU A 550 -26.26 -5.21 -21.23
N ALA A 551 -25.53 -5.95 -20.41
CA ALA A 551 -25.85 -6.14 -19.00
C ALA A 551 -25.80 -4.82 -18.22
N LEU A 552 -24.78 -3.99 -18.46
CA LEU A 552 -24.65 -2.66 -17.87
C LEU A 552 -25.81 -1.74 -18.30
N ARG A 553 -26.16 -1.72 -19.59
CA ARG A 553 -27.30 -0.95 -20.11
C ARG A 553 -28.62 -1.40 -19.47
N LEU A 554 -28.82 -2.71 -19.34
CA LEU A 554 -30.03 -3.28 -18.77
C LEU A 554 -30.19 -2.94 -17.29
N LEU A 555 -29.12 -3.10 -16.50
CA LEU A 555 -29.17 -2.89 -15.05
C LEU A 555 -29.23 -1.41 -14.67
N SER A 556 -28.51 -0.54 -15.38
CA SER A 556 -28.60 0.92 -15.21
C SER A 556 -29.94 1.50 -15.65
N GLY A 557 -30.69 0.79 -16.50
CA GLY A 557 -32.05 1.15 -16.92
C GLY A 557 -33.14 0.81 -15.90
N VAL A 558 -32.81 0.21 -14.76
CA VAL A 558 -33.77 -0.08 -13.69
C VAL A 558 -34.00 1.17 -12.85
N ASN A 559 -35.25 1.65 -12.82
CA ASN A 559 -35.61 2.90 -12.15
C ASN A 559 -35.40 2.85 -10.62
N LYS A 560 -35.78 1.75 -9.97
CA LYS A 560 -35.61 1.55 -8.52
C LYS A 560 -35.39 0.08 -8.16
N TRP A 561 -34.52 -0.13 -7.19
CA TRP A 561 -34.23 -1.37 -6.48
C TRP A 561 -34.82 -1.31 -5.07
N LYS A 562 -35.00 -2.47 -4.45
CA LYS A 562 -35.32 -2.57 -3.02
C LYS A 562 -33.98 -2.52 -2.26
N PRO A 563 -33.77 -1.53 -1.38
CA PRO A 563 -32.54 -1.43 -0.59
C PRO A 563 -32.43 -2.57 0.42
N ALA A 564 -31.21 -2.84 0.89
CA ALA A 564 -31.01 -3.64 2.09
C ALA A 564 -31.61 -2.91 3.31
N VAL A 565 -32.07 -3.66 4.31
CA VAL A 565 -32.65 -3.10 5.53
C VAL A 565 -31.90 -3.67 6.73
N GLU A 566 -31.23 -2.81 7.47
CA GLU A 566 -30.51 -3.14 8.70
C GLU A 566 -31.16 -2.37 9.85
N ASP A 567 -31.48 -3.06 10.95
CA ASP A 567 -32.22 -2.51 12.09
C ASP A 567 -33.52 -1.76 11.74
N GLY A 568 -34.19 -2.19 10.66
CA GLY A 568 -35.43 -1.60 10.18
C GLY A 568 -35.26 -0.34 9.33
N MET A 569 -34.03 0.11 9.07
CA MET A 569 -33.71 1.26 8.23
C MET A 569 -33.09 0.83 6.89
N PRO A 570 -33.42 1.47 5.77
CA PRO A 570 -32.77 1.20 4.50
C PRO A 570 -31.31 1.64 4.56
N VAL A 571 -30.40 0.76 4.15
CA VAL A 571 -28.95 1.03 4.13
C VAL A 571 -28.38 0.88 2.73
N GLU A 572 -27.39 1.71 2.40
CA GLU A 572 -26.64 1.60 1.16
C GLU A 572 -25.82 0.31 1.16
N SER A 573 -25.87 -0.44 0.07
CA SER A 573 -25.22 -1.77 -0.01
C SER A 573 -24.79 -2.12 -1.42
N VAL A 574 -23.69 -2.87 -1.50
CA VAL A 574 -23.17 -3.43 -2.76
C VAL A 574 -24.03 -4.62 -3.16
N TYR A 575 -24.45 -4.64 -4.42
CA TYR A 575 -25.23 -5.73 -4.99
C TYR A 575 -24.57 -6.26 -6.26
N ILE A 576 -24.40 -7.58 -6.34
CA ILE A 576 -23.90 -8.26 -7.53
C ILE A 576 -25.05 -9.00 -8.17
N ARG A 577 -25.33 -8.68 -9.43
CA ARG A 577 -26.33 -9.38 -10.23
C ARG A 577 -25.66 -10.13 -11.37
N THR A 578 -26.00 -11.41 -11.50
CA THR A 578 -25.56 -12.26 -12.61
C THR A 578 -26.66 -12.33 -13.67
N ILE A 579 -26.30 -12.10 -14.93
CA ILE A 579 -27.14 -12.32 -16.10
C ILE A 579 -26.51 -13.44 -16.92
N LYS A 580 -27.28 -14.49 -17.19
CA LYS A 580 -26.86 -15.65 -17.95
C LYS A 580 -27.28 -15.52 -19.41
N PHE A 581 -26.32 -15.59 -20.32
CA PHE A 581 -26.54 -15.73 -21.76
C PHE A 581 -26.25 -17.17 -22.15
N VAL A 582 -27.15 -17.79 -22.90
CA VAL A 582 -26.97 -19.13 -23.46
C VAL A 582 -26.99 -18.98 -24.98
N VAL A 583 -25.87 -19.34 -25.62
CA VAL A 583 -25.68 -19.29 -27.06
C VAL A 583 -25.74 -20.73 -27.57
N GLU A 584 -26.75 -21.02 -28.39
CA GLU A 584 -27.01 -22.30 -29.03
C GLU A 584 -27.19 -22.05 -30.53
N ASP A 585 -26.92 -23.08 -31.36
CA ASP A 585 -26.96 -23.04 -32.83
C ASP A 585 -28.38 -22.85 -33.42
#